data_AF-A0A553GVJ3-F1
#
_entry.id   AF-A0A553GVJ3-F1
#
_cell.length_a   1.000
_cell.length_b   1.000
_cell.length_c   1.000
_cell.angle_alpha   90.00
_cell.angle_beta   90.00
_cell.angle_gamma   90.00
#
_symmetry.space_group_name_H-M   'P 1'
#
loop_
_entity.id
_entity.type
_entity.pdbx_description
1 polymer ?
#
loop_
_entity_poly.entity_id
_entity_poly.type
_entity_poly.pdbx_seq_one_letter_code
_entity_poly.pdbx_strand_id
1 'polypeptide(L)'
;MASPHNKQISFLKSAYPEFEKGLRDAITAKLFQYEYDALISLLFNCGARYLARESAPQLKKKLNSGAYSEAAVELLDITSGGIKGLVKRRQSEVNLFLKGIYDATH
;
A
#
# COMPACT_ATOMS: atom_id res chain seq x y z
N MET A 1 33.05 6.79 -3.77
CA MET A 1 31.83 6.19 -4.39
C MET A 1 30.83 5.91 -3.28
N ALA A 2 29.55 6.26 -3.42
CA ALA A 2 28.55 6.00 -2.38
C ALA A 2 28.22 4.49 -2.33
N SER A 3 28.13 3.91 -1.12
CA SER A 3 27.75 2.50 -0.91
C SER A 3 26.38 2.21 -1.57
N PRO A 4 26.18 1.02 -2.19
CA PRO A 4 24.92 0.65 -2.84
C PRO A 4 23.67 0.87 -1.97
N HIS A 5 23.80 0.67 -0.65
CA HIS A 5 22.72 0.93 0.32
C HIS A 5 22.28 2.41 0.37
N ASN A 6 23.22 3.35 0.30
CA ASN A 6 22.90 4.79 0.31
C ASN A 6 22.22 5.23 -1.00
N LYS A 7 22.58 4.59 -2.12
CA LYS A 7 21.97 4.87 -3.42
C LYS A 7 20.52 4.36 -3.49
N GLN A 8 20.24 3.17 -2.93
CA GLN A 8 18.89 2.62 -2.82
C GLN A 8 17.98 3.49 -1.93
N ILE A 9 18.46 3.89 -0.75
CA ILE A 9 17.69 4.77 0.15
C ILE A 9 17.39 6.11 -0.52
N SER A 10 18.37 6.70 -1.20
CA SER A 10 18.17 7.96 -1.93
C SER A 10 17.12 7.81 -3.04
N PHE A 11 17.19 6.73 -3.81
CA PHE A 11 16.20 6.43 -4.84
C PHE A 11 14.79 6.28 -4.27
N LEU A 12 14.62 5.49 -3.20
CA LEU A 12 13.33 5.31 -2.53
C LEU A 12 12.78 6.64 -2.00
N LYS A 13 13.63 7.47 -1.38
CA LYS A 13 13.26 8.81 -0.91
C LYS A 13 12.82 9.73 -2.04
N SER A 14 13.45 9.66 -3.22
CA SER A 14 13.05 10.46 -4.38
C SER A 14 11.74 10.00 -5.02
N ALA A 15 11.43 8.70 -4.94
CA ALA A 15 10.21 8.14 -5.50
C ALA A 15 9.01 8.27 -4.55
N TYR A 16 9.25 8.27 -3.23
CA TYR A 16 8.25 8.34 -2.18
C TYR A 16 7.16 9.42 -2.39
N PRO A 17 7.49 10.69 -2.77
CA PRO A 17 6.49 11.73 -3.00
C PRO A 17 5.45 11.38 -4.08
N GLU A 18 5.81 10.58 -5.08
CA GLU A 18 4.87 10.15 -6.12
C GLU A 18 3.80 9.22 -5.54
N PHE A 19 4.19 8.29 -4.66
CA PHE A 19 3.27 7.37 -4.01
C PHE A 19 2.36 8.09 -3.01
N GLU A 20 2.89 9.05 -2.24
CA GLU A 20 2.09 9.89 -1.36
C GLU A 20 1.05 10.69 -2.13
N LYS A 21 1.46 11.29 -3.25
CA LYS A 21 0.55 12.04 -4.12
C LYS A 21 -0.54 11.11 -4.68
N GLY A 22 -0.15 9.94 -5.19
CA GLY A 22 -1.10 8.94 -5.70
C GLY A 22 -2.12 8.49 -4.66
N LEU A 23 -1.68 8.30 -3.41
CA LEU A 23 -2.58 7.96 -2.31
C LEU A 23 -3.53 9.11 -1.97
N ARG A 24 -3.01 10.34 -1.81
CA ARG A 24 -3.82 11.53 -1.47
C ARG A 24 -4.83 11.90 -2.55
N ASP A 25 -4.47 11.71 -3.82
CA ASP A 25 -5.38 11.97 -4.94
C ASP A 25 -6.53 10.95 -4.99
N ALA A 26 -6.29 9.71 -4.54
CA ALA A 26 -7.28 8.63 -4.60
C ALA A 26 -8.13 8.52 -3.32
N ILE A 27 -7.56 8.81 -2.15
CA ILE A 27 -8.16 8.58 -0.84
C ILE A 27 -8.37 9.90 -0.10
N THR A 28 -9.63 10.25 0.14
CA THR A 28 -10.08 11.47 0.81
C THR A 28 -10.41 11.26 2.29
N ALA A 29 -10.59 10.01 2.72
CA ALA A 29 -10.81 9.67 4.11
C ALA A 29 -9.57 9.94 4.97
N LYS A 30 -9.78 10.26 6.25
CA LYS A 30 -8.68 10.32 7.21
C LYS A 30 -8.14 8.91 7.45
N LEU A 31 -6.83 8.76 7.55
CA LEU A 31 -6.18 7.48 7.81
C LEU A 31 -5.33 7.62 9.07
N PHE A 32 -5.27 6.55 9.87
CA PHE A 32 -4.21 6.41 10.85
C PHE A 32 -2.87 6.20 10.14
N GLN A 33 -1.75 6.49 10.82
CA GLN A 33 -0.42 6.35 10.22
C GLN A 33 -0.15 4.94 9.70
N TYR A 34 -0.55 3.91 10.45
CA TYR A 34 -0.34 2.51 10.04
C TYR A 34 -1.19 2.11 8.82
N GLU A 35 -2.38 2.67 8.65
CA GLU A 35 -3.22 2.47 7.46
C GLU A 35 -2.56 3.13 6.24
N TYR A 36 -2.07 4.36 6.42
CA TYR A 36 -1.36 5.10 5.38
C TYR A 36 -0.10 4.32 4.95
N ASP A 37 0.70 3.86 5.89
CA ASP A 37 1.94 3.10 5.62
C ASP A 37 1.65 1.79 4.88
N ALA A 38 0.60 1.07 5.25
CA ALA A 38 0.18 -0.14 4.55
C ALA A 38 -0.22 0.15 3.09
N LEU A 39 -0.97 1.23 2.86
CA LEU A 39 -1.37 1.63 1.51
C LEU A 39 -0.17 2.11 0.67
N ILE A 40 0.79 2.81 1.29
CA ILE A 40 2.05 3.15 0.61
C ILE A 40 2.83 1.88 0.25
N SER A 41 2.92 0.88 1.14
CA SER A 41 3.56 -0.41 0.85
C SER A 41 2.90 -1.15 -0.33
N LEU A 42 1.57 -1.13 -0.41
CA LEU A 42 0.82 -1.64 -1.55
C LEU A 42 1.19 -0.88 -2.83
N LEU A 43 1.17 0.46 -2.81
CA LEU A 43 1.47 1.27 -3.98
C LEU A 43 2.93 1.12 -4.45
N PHE A 44 3.90 0.91 -3.56
CA PHE A 44 5.26 0.56 -3.96
C PHE A 44 5.32 -0.76 -4.74
N ASN A 45 4.44 -1.71 -4.43
CA ASN A 45 4.38 -3.00 -5.13
C ASN A 45 3.55 -2.95 -6.42
N CYS A 46 2.48 -2.17 -6.46
CA CYS A 46 1.53 -2.13 -7.58
C CYS A 46 1.69 -0.90 -8.51
N GLY A 47 2.45 0.10 -8.08
CA GLY A 47 2.65 1.40 -8.74
C GLY A 47 1.80 2.53 -8.14
N ALA A 48 2.33 3.76 -8.14
CA ALA A 48 1.73 4.94 -7.51
C ALA A 48 0.31 5.28 -8.00
N ARG A 49 -0.01 4.93 -9.25
CA ARG A 49 -1.31 5.21 -9.88
C ARG A 49 -2.30 4.06 -9.76
N TYR A 50 -1.98 3.00 -9.02
CA TYR A 50 -2.81 1.79 -8.94
C TYR A 50 -4.23 2.09 -8.45
N LEU A 51 -4.38 2.83 -7.35
CA LEU A 51 -5.69 3.24 -6.83
C LEU A 51 -6.40 4.27 -7.73
N ALA A 52 -5.65 5.05 -8.51
CA ALA A 52 -6.20 6.08 -9.39
C ALA A 52 -6.72 5.52 -10.74
N ARG A 53 -6.26 4.34 -11.16
CA ARG A 53 -6.58 3.73 -12.48
C ARG A 53 -7.77 2.79 -12.46
N GLU A 54 -8.61 2.86 -11.42
CA GLU A 54 -9.75 1.93 -11.21
C GLU A 54 -9.30 0.45 -11.13
N SER A 55 -8.03 0.19 -10.78
CA SER A 55 -7.50 -1.18 -10.63
C SER A 55 -8.01 -1.88 -9.36
N ALA A 56 -8.49 -1.11 -8.38
CA ALA A 56 -9.07 -1.61 -7.13
C ALA A 56 -10.25 -0.71 -6.70
N PRO A 57 -11.36 -0.69 -7.46
CA PRO A 57 -12.44 0.28 -7.27
C PRO A 57 -13.17 0.07 -5.93
N GLN A 58 -13.31 -1.18 -5.48
CA GLN A 58 -13.93 -1.50 -4.19
C GLN A 58 -13.07 -1.10 -3.00
N LEU A 59 -11.75 -1.34 -3.05
CA LEU A 59 -10.80 -0.86 -2.04
C LEU A 59 -10.91 0.67 -1.88
N LYS A 60 -10.80 1.41 -2.99
CA LYS A 60 -10.93 2.88 -2.99
C LYS A 60 -12.28 3.34 -2.44
N LYS A 61 -13.38 2.73 -2.88
CA LYS A 61 -14.73 3.05 -2.41
C LYS A 61 -14.85 2.85 -0.90
N LYS A 62 -14.43 1.69 -0.39
CA LYS A 62 -14.53 1.35 1.04
C LYS A 62 -13.67 2.26 1.91
N LEU A 63 -12.42 2.51 1.51
CA LEU A 63 -11.54 3.48 2.18
C LEU A 63 -12.20 4.87 2.27
N ASN A 64 -12.72 5.40 1.17
CA ASN A 64 -13.34 6.74 1.15
C ASN A 64 -14.67 6.81 1.91
N SER A 65 -15.33 5.68 2.12
CA SER A 65 -16.52 5.57 2.99
C SER A 65 -16.20 5.35 4.48
N GLY A 66 -14.92 5.18 4.85
CA GLY A 66 -14.50 4.87 6.21
C GLY A 66 -14.74 3.40 6.62
N ALA A 67 -15.08 2.52 5.67
CA ALA A 67 -15.28 1.10 5.91
C ALA A 67 -13.94 0.34 5.95
N TYR A 68 -13.06 0.70 6.88
CA TYR A 68 -11.66 0.24 6.89
C TYR A 68 -11.50 -1.27 7.05
N SER A 69 -12.29 -1.91 7.92
CA SER A 69 -12.25 -3.37 8.08
C SER A 69 -12.64 -4.10 6.80
N GLU A 70 -13.62 -3.59 6.08
CA GLU A 70 -14.03 -4.16 4.79
C GLU A 70 -13.04 -3.83 3.67
N ALA A 71 -12.38 -2.66 3.74
CA ALA A 71 -11.32 -2.28 2.81
C ALA A 71 -10.12 -3.21 2.94
N ALA A 72 -9.79 -3.64 4.16
CA ALA A 72 -8.71 -4.59 4.39
C ALA A 72 -8.94 -5.95 3.70
N VAL A 73 -10.19 -6.37 3.52
CA VAL A 73 -10.50 -7.60 2.76
C VAL A 73 -10.11 -7.45 1.30
N GLU A 74 -10.36 -6.29 0.69
CA GLU A 74 -10.02 -6.03 -0.72
C GLU A 74 -8.51 -6.05 -0.98
N LEU A 75 -7.68 -5.79 0.03
CA LEU A 75 -6.22 -5.94 -0.10
C LEU A 75 -5.83 -7.38 -0.41
N LEU A 76 -6.55 -8.36 0.12
CA LEU A 76 -6.24 -9.80 -0.03
C LEU A 76 -6.45 -10.29 -1.46
N ASP A 77 -7.26 -9.60 -2.26
CA ASP A 77 -7.53 -9.97 -3.66
C ASP A 77 -6.43 -9.48 -4.62
N ILE A 78 -5.54 -8.59 -4.17
CA ILE A 78 -4.46 -8.01 -5.00
C ILE A 78 -3.24 -8.93 -5.00
N THR A 79 -3.39 -10.11 -5.62
CA THR A 79 -2.39 -11.20 -5.59
C THR A 79 -2.03 -11.75 -6.98
N SER A 80 -2.48 -11.10 -8.05
CA SER A 80 -2.24 -11.51 -9.44
C SER A 80 -2.59 -12.99 -9.69
N GLY A 81 -3.76 -13.42 -9.23
CA GLY A 81 -4.21 -14.82 -9.35
C GLY A 81 -3.64 -15.76 -8.29
N GLY A 82 -3.30 -15.27 -7.11
CA GLY A 82 -2.88 -16.11 -5.97
C GLY A 82 -1.40 -16.45 -5.93
N ILE A 83 -0.53 -15.61 -6.50
CA ILE A 83 0.94 -15.80 -6.40
C ILE A 83 1.33 -15.80 -4.93
N LYS A 84 1.95 -16.90 -4.46
CA LYS A 84 2.25 -17.13 -3.02
C LYS A 84 2.96 -15.95 -2.34
N GLY A 85 3.96 -15.37 -3.00
CA GLY A 85 4.68 -14.21 -2.46
C GLY A 85 3.79 -12.97 -2.29
N LEU A 86 2.87 -12.74 -3.24
CA LEU A 86 1.91 -11.64 -3.15
C LEU A 86 0.87 -11.92 -2.07
N VAL A 87 0.36 -13.15 -1.95
CA VAL A 87 -0.56 -13.53 -0.86
C VAL A 87 0.07 -13.23 0.50
N LYS A 88 1.31 -13.67 0.72
CA LYS A 88 2.03 -13.40 1.98
C LYS A 88 2.23 -11.91 2.21
N ARG A 89 2.62 -11.16 1.17
CA ARG A 89 2.78 -9.70 1.24
C ARG A 89 1.48 -8.98 1.60
N ARG A 90 0.36 -9.33 0.95
CA ARG A 90 -0.96 -8.77 1.25
C ARG A 90 -1.39 -9.06 2.68
N GLN A 91 -1.07 -10.25 3.20
CA GLN A 91 -1.36 -10.58 4.60
C GLN A 91 -0.58 -9.70 5.59
N SER A 92 0.70 -9.42 5.31
CA SER A 92 1.51 -8.48 6.10
C SER A 92 0.98 -7.05 6.01
N GLU A 93 0.61 -6.58 4.81
CA GLU A 93 0.01 -5.26 4.62
C GLU A 93 -1.34 -5.13 5.33
N VAL A 94 -2.18 -6.18 5.34
CA VAL A 94 -3.44 -6.20 6.13
C VAL A 94 -3.17 -6.17 7.63
N ASN A 95 -2.14 -6.87 8.12
CA ASN A 95 -1.76 -6.81 9.53
C ASN A 95 -1.26 -5.42 9.93
N LEU A 96 -0.48 -4.76 9.06
CA LEU A 96 -0.08 -3.38 9.27
C LEU A 96 -1.31 -2.46 9.26
N PHE A 97 -2.19 -2.61 8.27
CA PHE A 97 -3.39 -1.78 8.09
C PHE A 97 -4.39 -1.91 9.23
N LEU A 98 -4.61 -3.10 9.79
CA LEU A 98 -5.62 -3.30 10.85
C LEU A 98 -5.06 -3.21 12.27
N LYS A 99 -3.77 -3.50 12.45
CA LYS A 99 -3.18 -3.72 13.78
C LYS A 99 -1.91 -2.93 14.05
N GLY A 100 -1.37 -2.20 13.07
CA GLY A 100 -0.10 -1.48 13.22
C GLY A 100 1.12 -2.39 13.38
N ILE A 101 1.05 -3.64 12.91
CA ILE A 101 2.15 -4.60 13.02
C ILE A 101 3.08 -4.45 11.81
N TYR A 102 4.28 -3.91 12.04
CA TYR A 102 5.31 -3.74 11.01
C TYR A 102 6.10 -5.04 10.84
N ASP A 103 5.68 -5.86 9.89
CA ASP A 103 6.40 -7.08 9.49
C ASP A 103 6.75 -7.03 8.00
N ALA A 104 8.03 -6.80 7.72
CA ALA A 104 8.58 -6.73 6.37
C ALA A 104 9.13 -8.10 5.87
N THR A 105 8.89 -9.20 6.58
CA THR A 105 9.47 -10.53 6.25
C THR A 105 8.70 -11.30 5.16
N HIS A 106 7.87 -10.63 4.36
CA HIS A 106 7.01 -11.24 3.34
C HIS A 106 7.77 -11.75 2.11
#